data_AF-A0A2E3XTT9-F1
#
_entry.id   AF-A0A2E3XTT9-F1
#
_cell.length_a   1.000
_cell.length_b   1.000
_cell.length_c   1.000
_cell.angle_alpha   90.00
_cell.angle_beta   90.00
_cell.angle_gamma   90.00
#
_symmetry.space_group_name_H-M   'P 1'
#
loop_
_entity.id
_entity.type
_entity.pdbx_description
1 polymer ?
#
loop_
_entity_poly.entity_id
_entity_poly.type
_entity_poly.pdbx_seq_one_letter_code
_entity_poly.pdbx_strand_id
1 'polypeptide(L)'
;MDTRAKLSGIFRAARKTSGMNQKEFAQALGITQGTVSKLENASLGPDAVLWYQFCMSFDLHPDLTYKTGKLFFNEPKEFSGEELKMGRLNLDRFVTVKDILPLLNTIEKYDLMETYEEELSLRRIDRDFILIPDYKIPFELLRNTIDFVNSNLTKKELMNSSVKFFIEEMAETIYAQSSSHKEFMSYISEQETFFDIKQVGKRFEVTLIPSLKFSLEEREALKTYINYKTKAIGQALSKLFSMKGVKVTKVDEFNYAINV
;
A
#
# COMPACT_ATOMS: atom_id res chain seq x y z
N MET A 1 1.37 16.40 -8.66
CA MET A 1 0.66 15.59 -9.67
C MET A 1 -0.71 16.21 -9.97
N ASP A 2 -1.05 16.38 -11.24
CA ASP A 2 -2.35 16.91 -11.71
C ASP A 2 -3.51 16.01 -11.27
N THR A 3 -4.59 16.59 -10.74
CA THR A 3 -5.81 15.88 -10.32
C THR A 3 -6.37 15.01 -11.44
N ARG A 4 -6.31 15.45 -12.70
CA ARG A 4 -6.80 14.65 -13.82
C ARG A 4 -5.97 13.39 -14.06
N ALA A 5 -4.64 13.49 -13.91
CA ALA A 5 -3.75 12.35 -14.02
C ALA A 5 -3.99 11.32 -12.91
N LYS A 6 -4.36 11.77 -11.69
CA LYS A 6 -4.74 10.87 -10.60
C LYS A 6 -6.04 10.13 -10.91
N LEU A 7 -7.08 10.87 -11.31
CA LEU A 7 -8.40 10.30 -11.62
C LEU A 7 -8.35 9.36 -12.82
N SER A 8 -7.53 9.64 -13.83
CA SER A 8 -7.40 8.76 -15.00
C SER A 8 -6.87 7.38 -14.63
N GLY A 9 -5.92 7.32 -13.70
CA GLY A 9 -5.44 6.07 -13.11
C GLY A 9 -6.54 5.31 -12.39
N ILE A 10 -7.36 6.00 -11.59
CA ILE A 10 -8.48 5.40 -10.85
C ILE A 10 -9.48 4.71 -11.78
N PHE A 11 -9.93 5.37 -12.85
CA PHE A 11 -10.87 4.76 -13.81
C PHE A 11 -10.26 3.52 -14.47
N ARG A 12 -8.99 3.60 -14.87
CA ARG A 12 -8.27 2.50 -15.52
C ARG A 12 -8.08 1.30 -14.58
N ALA A 13 -7.70 1.55 -13.33
CA ALA A 13 -7.53 0.53 -12.30
C ALA A 13 -8.87 -0.15 -11.98
N ALA A 14 -9.96 0.62 -11.80
CA ALA A 14 -11.28 0.08 -11.49
C ALA A 14 -11.81 -0.79 -12.64
N ARG A 15 -11.59 -0.36 -13.89
CA ARG A 15 -11.96 -1.15 -15.06
C ARG A 15 -11.20 -2.48 -15.11
N LYS A 16 -9.87 -2.43 -15.00
CA LYS A 16 -9.01 -3.62 -15.07
C LYS A 16 -9.36 -4.62 -13.98
N THR A 17 -9.51 -4.15 -12.75
CA THR A 17 -9.92 -5.00 -11.61
C THR A 17 -11.36 -5.48 -11.62
N SER A 18 -12.18 -4.97 -12.54
CA SER A 18 -13.50 -5.52 -12.80
C SER A 18 -13.51 -6.50 -13.98
N GLY A 19 -12.34 -6.80 -14.56
CA GLY A 19 -12.22 -7.69 -15.73
C GLY A 19 -12.84 -7.12 -17.00
N MET A 20 -13.16 -5.82 -17.03
CA MET A 20 -13.93 -5.21 -18.11
C MET A 20 -13.02 -4.64 -19.20
N ASN A 21 -13.43 -4.80 -20.46
CA ASN A 21 -12.90 -3.97 -21.55
C ASN A 21 -13.55 -2.57 -21.54
N GLN A 22 -13.00 -1.63 -22.34
CA GLN A 22 -13.50 -0.24 -22.34
C GLN A 22 -14.96 -0.11 -22.78
N LYS A 23 -15.47 -1.03 -23.62
CA LYS A 23 -16.85 -1.00 -24.10
C LYS A 23 -17.83 -1.42 -23.00
N GLU A 24 -17.53 -2.50 -22.29
CA GLU A 24 -18.31 -2.98 -21.13
C GLU A 24 -18.34 -1.93 -20.02
N PHE A 25 -17.18 -1.36 -19.72
CA PHE A 25 -17.05 -0.32 -18.71
C PHE A 25 -17.82 0.96 -19.09
N ALA A 26 -17.80 1.34 -20.36
CA ALA A 26 -18.60 2.46 -20.86
C ALA A 26 -20.11 2.20 -20.71
N GLN A 27 -20.54 0.98 -21.03
CA GLN A 27 -21.93 0.57 -20.88
C GLN A 27 -22.37 0.59 -19.41
N ALA A 28 -21.54 0.11 -18.48
CA ALA A 28 -21.81 0.14 -17.04
C ALA A 28 -22.01 1.57 -16.52
N LEU A 29 -21.27 2.53 -17.07
CA LEU A 29 -21.35 3.94 -16.71
C LEU A 29 -22.36 4.75 -17.53
N GLY A 30 -23.03 4.15 -18.52
CA GLY A 30 -23.96 4.87 -19.40
C GLY A 30 -23.29 5.95 -20.27
N ILE A 31 -22.01 5.79 -20.60
CA ILE A 31 -21.23 6.71 -21.43
C ILE A 31 -20.70 6.01 -22.70
N THR A 32 -20.04 6.76 -23.57
CA THR A 32 -19.41 6.19 -24.77
C THR A 32 -18.01 5.62 -24.46
N GLN A 33 -17.57 4.62 -25.24
CA GLN A 33 -16.19 4.11 -25.16
C GLN A 33 -15.15 5.22 -25.37
N GLY A 34 -15.44 6.18 -26.26
CA GLY A 34 -14.58 7.34 -26.48
C GLY A 34 -14.44 8.22 -25.24
N THR A 35 -15.50 8.35 -24.44
CA THR A 35 -15.47 9.04 -23.15
C THR A 35 -14.57 8.30 -22.16
N VAL A 36 -14.70 6.97 -22.04
CA VAL A 36 -13.82 6.14 -21.20
C VAL A 36 -12.35 6.32 -21.58
N SER A 37 -12.02 6.23 -22.88
CA SER A 37 -10.65 6.42 -23.35
C SER A 37 -10.10 7.81 -22.99
N LYS A 38 -10.93 8.86 -23.08
CA LYS A 38 -10.51 10.21 -22.69
C LYS A 38 -10.28 10.36 -21.19
N LEU A 39 -11.12 9.74 -20.37
CA LEU A 39 -10.97 9.68 -18.91
C LEU A 39 -9.68 8.96 -18.52
N GLU A 40 -9.42 7.77 -19.06
CA GLU A 40 -8.25 6.95 -18.73
C GLU A 40 -6.91 7.56 -19.19
N ASN A 41 -6.94 8.50 -20.13
CA ASN A 41 -5.78 9.22 -20.63
C ASN A 41 -5.68 10.67 -20.10
N ALA A 42 -6.48 11.03 -19.08
CA ALA A 42 -6.52 12.37 -18.46
C ALA A 42 -6.85 13.54 -19.42
N SER A 43 -7.32 13.25 -20.64
CA SER A 43 -7.75 14.27 -21.61
C SER A 43 -9.14 14.83 -21.30
N LEU A 44 -9.91 14.10 -20.49
CA LEU A 44 -11.20 14.53 -19.93
C LEU A 44 -11.19 14.16 -18.44
N GLY A 45 -11.63 15.07 -17.58
CA GLY A 45 -11.96 14.74 -16.20
C GLY A 45 -13.45 14.42 -16.08
N PRO A 46 -13.87 13.53 -15.15
CA PRO A 46 -15.29 13.33 -14.89
C PRO A 46 -15.88 14.60 -14.28
N ASP A 47 -17.14 14.90 -14.61
CA ASP A 47 -17.93 15.81 -13.79
C ASP A 47 -18.36 15.11 -12.49
N ALA A 48 -18.96 15.87 -11.57
CA ALA A 48 -19.40 15.33 -10.28
C ALA A 48 -20.43 14.21 -10.43
N VAL A 49 -21.35 14.30 -11.41
CA VAL A 49 -22.41 13.29 -11.61
C VAL A 49 -21.80 11.98 -12.06
N LEU A 50 -20.92 12.02 -13.07
CA LEU A 50 -20.21 10.85 -13.56
C LEU A 50 -19.29 10.25 -12.49
N TRP A 51 -18.63 11.09 -11.68
CA TRP A 51 -17.82 10.62 -10.56
C TRP A 51 -18.65 9.83 -9.54
N TYR A 52 -19.77 10.38 -9.07
CA TYR A 52 -20.63 9.68 -8.12
C TYR A 52 -21.22 8.40 -8.72
N GLN A 53 -21.67 8.43 -9.98
CA GLN A 53 -22.17 7.23 -10.66
C GLN A 53 -21.09 6.15 -10.79
N PHE A 54 -19.86 6.54 -11.11
CA PHE A 54 -18.71 5.65 -11.12
C PHE A 54 -18.48 5.01 -9.74
N CYS A 55 -18.43 5.81 -8.68
CA CYS A 55 -18.22 5.27 -7.34
C CYS A 55 -19.33 4.29 -6.93
N MET A 56 -20.60 4.61 -7.20
CA MET A 56 -21.71 3.71 -6.90
C MET A 56 -21.67 2.41 -7.71
N SER A 57 -21.26 2.47 -8.98
CA SER A 57 -21.24 1.30 -9.87
C SER A 57 -20.15 0.30 -9.51
N PHE A 58 -19.09 0.74 -8.83
CA PHE A 58 -17.91 -0.07 -8.48
C PHE A 58 -17.73 -0.22 -6.97
N ASP A 59 -18.74 0.14 -6.19
CA ASP A 59 -18.75 0.11 -4.72
C ASP A 59 -17.53 0.80 -4.08
N LEU A 60 -17.23 2.02 -4.56
CA LEU A 60 -16.11 2.83 -4.10
C LEU A 60 -16.57 3.90 -3.11
N HIS A 61 -15.73 4.19 -2.13
CA HIS A 61 -15.89 5.34 -1.24
C HIS A 61 -15.55 6.63 -2.02
N PRO A 62 -16.51 7.53 -2.32
CA PRO A 62 -16.28 8.64 -3.24
C PRO A 62 -15.23 9.64 -2.75
N ASP A 63 -15.38 10.11 -1.52
CA ASP A 63 -14.51 11.16 -0.96
C ASP A 63 -13.08 10.65 -0.72
N LEU A 64 -12.96 9.48 -0.09
CA LEU A 64 -11.66 8.88 0.20
C LEU A 64 -10.91 8.56 -1.10
N THR A 65 -11.60 8.01 -2.10
CA THR A 65 -11.00 7.71 -3.42
C THR A 65 -10.54 9.00 -4.11
N TYR A 66 -11.36 10.05 -4.11
CA TYR A 66 -11.03 11.34 -4.73
C TYR A 66 -9.84 12.01 -4.04
N LYS A 67 -9.85 12.07 -2.70
CA LYS A 67 -8.82 12.75 -1.88
C LYS A 67 -7.46 12.07 -2.03
N THR A 68 -7.44 10.73 -2.01
CA THR A 68 -6.20 9.95 -1.98
C THR A 68 -5.65 9.64 -3.37
N GLY A 69 -6.50 9.64 -4.40
CA GLY A 69 -6.12 9.17 -5.73
C GLY A 69 -6.00 7.64 -5.83
N LYS A 70 -6.62 6.89 -4.91
CA LYS A 70 -6.56 5.42 -4.82
C LYS A 70 -7.96 4.82 -4.71
N LEU A 71 -8.16 3.59 -5.13
CA LEU A 71 -9.42 2.85 -5.04
C LEU A 71 -9.66 2.36 -3.61
N PHE A 72 -10.56 3.01 -2.91
CA PHE A 72 -11.09 2.54 -1.64
C PHE A 72 -12.49 1.99 -1.85
N PHE A 73 -12.69 0.72 -1.51
CA PHE A 73 -13.98 0.06 -1.59
C PHE A 73 -14.76 0.27 -0.29
N ASN A 74 -16.09 0.33 -0.35
CA ASN A 74 -16.91 0.43 0.86
C ASN A 74 -16.86 -0.90 1.63
N GLU A 75 -16.88 -2.02 0.93
CA GLU A 75 -16.68 -3.35 1.48
C GLU A 75 -15.35 -3.97 1.04
N PRO A 76 -14.72 -4.83 1.86
CA PRO A 76 -13.51 -5.55 1.47
C PRO A 76 -13.73 -6.34 0.17
N LYS A 77 -12.96 -6.01 -0.87
CA LYS A 77 -13.02 -6.70 -2.15
C LYS A 77 -11.91 -7.74 -2.23
N GLU A 78 -12.27 -9.00 -2.46
CA GLU A 78 -11.30 -10.03 -2.82
C GLU A 78 -10.93 -9.89 -4.29
N PHE A 79 -9.63 -9.78 -4.55
CA PHE A 79 -9.06 -9.83 -5.88
C PHE A 79 -8.51 -11.23 -6.13
N SER A 80 -8.76 -11.80 -7.31
CA SER A 80 -8.19 -13.09 -7.68
C SER A 80 -6.69 -12.99 -7.93
N GLY A 81 -6.17 -11.77 -8.18
CA GLY A 81 -4.77 -11.49 -8.48
C GLY A 81 -4.46 -11.60 -9.97
N GLU A 82 -5.42 -12.05 -10.79
CA GLU A 82 -5.28 -12.23 -12.23
C GLU A 82 -5.71 -10.99 -13.03
N GLU A 83 -6.37 -10.03 -12.38
CA GLU A 83 -6.94 -8.86 -13.04
C GLU A 83 -5.87 -7.87 -13.52
N LEU A 84 -4.75 -7.82 -12.81
CA LEU A 84 -3.59 -7.01 -13.13
C LEU A 84 -2.39 -7.90 -13.44
N LYS A 85 -1.63 -7.55 -14.47
CA LYS A 85 -0.45 -8.31 -14.86
C LYS A 85 0.62 -8.17 -13.77
N MET A 86 1.08 -9.29 -13.23
CA MET A 86 2.16 -9.34 -12.23
C MET A 86 3.47 -9.90 -12.78
N GLY A 87 3.65 -9.91 -14.10
CA GLY A 87 4.88 -10.39 -14.72
C GLY A 87 5.17 -11.87 -14.42
N ARG A 88 6.44 -12.20 -14.21
CA ARG A 88 6.93 -13.54 -13.84
C ARG A 88 7.45 -13.55 -12.41
N LEU A 89 6.60 -13.13 -11.47
CA LEU A 89 6.92 -13.15 -10.04
C LEU A 89 6.48 -14.48 -9.40
N ASN A 90 7.15 -14.88 -8.32
CA ASN A 90 6.72 -15.99 -7.48
C ASN A 90 5.42 -15.63 -6.74
N LEU A 91 4.35 -16.41 -6.96
CA LEU A 91 3.00 -16.17 -6.42
C LEU A 91 2.71 -16.99 -5.14
N ASP A 92 3.72 -17.53 -4.46
CA ASP A 92 3.53 -18.39 -3.29
C ASP A 92 3.20 -17.59 -2.02
N ARG A 93 3.55 -16.30 -1.99
CA ARG A 93 3.33 -15.40 -0.85
C ARG A 93 2.88 -14.03 -1.31
N PHE A 94 1.95 -13.47 -0.56
CA PHE A 94 1.35 -12.18 -0.87
C PHE A 94 1.47 -11.20 0.28
N VAL A 95 1.53 -9.94 -0.09
CA VAL A 95 1.35 -8.76 0.76
C VAL A 95 0.28 -7.89 0.13
N THR A 96 -0.15 -6.85 0.83
CA THR A 96 -1.05 -5.85 0.22
C THR A 96 -0.26 -4.69 -0.37
N VAL A 97 -0.87 -3.91 -1.25
CA VAL A 97 -0.25 -2.66 -1.72
C VAL A 97 -0.04 -1.69 -0.55
N LYS A 98 -0.92 -1.69 0.47
CA LYS A 98 -0.72 -0.94 1.72
C LYS A 98 0.64 -1.19 2.36
N ASP A 99 1.18 -2.41 2.27
CA ASP A 99 2.50 -2.72 2.83
C ASP A 99 3.66 -2.02 2.13
N ILE A 100 3.52 -1.73 0.83
CA ILE A 100 4.51 -1.02 0.04
C ILE A 100 4.18 0.46 -0.18
N LEU A 101 2.96 0.91 0.13
CA LEU A 101 2.54 2.31 -0.04
C LEU A 101 3.53 3.32 0.55
N PRO A 102 4.08 3.12 1.76
CA PRO A 102 5.08 4.05 2.30
C PRO A 102 6.39 4.10 1.49
N LEU A 103 6.77 2.99 0.86
CA LEU A 103 7.91 2.94 -0.07
C LEU A 103 7.56 3.67 -1.37
N LEU A 104 6.36 3.45 -1.91
CA LEU A 104 5.89 4.14 -3.13
C LEU A 104 5.77 5.65 -2.94
N ASN A 105 5.25 6.11 -1.80
CA ASN A 105 5.22 7.53 -1.44
C ASN A 105 6.65 8.09 -1.27
N THR A 106 7.59 7.25 -0.81
CA THR A 106 9.02 7.63 -0.76
C THR A 106 9.59 7.78 -2.17
N ILE A 107 9.29 6.85 -3.08
CA ILE A 107 9.69 6.95 -4.49
C ILE A 107 9.12 8.23 -5.12
N GLU A 108 7.83 8.54 -4.91
CA GLU A 108 7.20 9.77 -5.40
C GLU A 108 7.87 11.02 -4.83
N LYS A 109 8.12 11.05 -3.52
CA LYS A 109 8.75 12.20 -2.84
C LYS A 109 10.12 12.57 -3.40
N TYR A 110 10.88 11.58 -3.87
CA TYR A 110 12.22 11.78 -4.42
C TYR A 110 12.23 11.82 -5.96
N ASP A 111 11.06 12.00 -6.59
CA ASP A 111 10.91 12.11 -8.05
C ASP A 111 11.44 10.88 -8.81
N LEU A 112 11.35 9.69 -8.20
CA LEU A 112 11.83 8.42 -8.76
C LEU A 112 10.73 7.58 -9.42
N MET A 113 9.50 8.09 -9.49
CA MET A 113 8.35 7.31 -9.95
C MET A 113 8.46 6.93 -11.43
N GLU A 114 8.98 7.80 -12.29
CA GLU A 114 9.18 7.50 -13.71
C GLU A 114 10.13 6.31 -13.89
N THR A 115 11.30 6.35 -13.25
CA THR A 115 12.27 5.24 -13.25
C THR A 115 11.70 3.95 -12.67
N TYR A 116 10.89 4.06 -11.61
CA TYR A 116 10.24 2.89 -11.01
C TYR A 116 9.20 2.27 -11.96
N GLU A 117 8.41 3.09 -12.65
CA GLU A 117 7.45 2.64 -13.66
C GLU A 117 8.15 1.96 -14.85
N GLU A 118 9.32 2.44 -15.26
CA GLU A 118 10.15 1.75 -16.26
C GLU A 118 10.57 0.36 -15.78
N GLU A 119 10.99 0.21 -14.51
CA GLU A 119 11.34 -1.09 -13.95
C GLU A 119 10.15 -2.06 -13.92
N LEU A 120 8.97 -1.57 -13.51
CA LEU A 120 7.73 -2.36 -13.54
C LEU A 120 7.40 -2.80 -14.97
N SER A 121 7.53 -1.91 -15.94
CA SER A 121 7.29 -2.19 -17.37
C SER A 121 8.23 -3.26 -17.90
N LEU A 122 9.53 -3.19 -17.58
CA LEU A 122 10.53 -4.20 -17.95
C LEU A 122 10.16 -5.59 -17.41
N ARG A 123 9.57 -5.64 -16.21
CA ARG A 123 9.08 -6.87 -15.57
C ARG A 123 7.68 -7.27 -16.03
N ARG A 124 7.04 -6.50 -16.92
CA ARG A 124 5.66 -6.66 -17.40
C ARG A 124 4.62 -6.63 -16.27
N ILE A 125 4.86 -5.78 -15.29
CA ILE A 125 3.96 -5.55 -14.16
C ILE A 125 3.10 -4.33 -14.47
N ASP A 126 1.80 -4.44 -14.22
CA ASP A 126 0.83 -3.38 -14.45
C ASP A 126 0.87 -2.37 -13.30
N ARG A 127 1.41 -1.16 -13.53
CA ARG A 127 1.54 -0.12 -12.50
C ARG A 127 0.23 0.25 -11.79
N ASP A 128 -0.93 -0.04 -12.41
CA ASP A 128 -2.22 0.35 -11.84
C ASP A 128 -2.52 -0.36 -10.51
N PHE A 129 -1.78 -1.43 -10.14
CA PHE A 129 -1.89 -2.04 -8.80
C PHE A 129 -1.61 -1.02 -7.69
N ILE A 130 -0.72 -0.04 -7.93
CA ILE A 130 -0.32 0.98 -6.95
C ILE A 130 -1.53 1.78 -6.44
N LEU A 131 -2.56 1.87 -7.27
CA LEU A 131 -3.78 2.63 -7.00
C LEU A 131 -4.76 1.84 -6.14
N ILE A 132 -4.46 0.61 -5.73
CA ILE A 132 -5.41 -0.30 -5.10
C ILE A 132 -4.81 -0.82 -3.79
N PRO A 133 -4.98 -0.09 -2.67
CA PRO A 133 -4.33 -0.39 -1.39
C PRO A 133 -4.49 -1.85 -0.94
N ASP A 134 -5.70 -2.40 -1.09
CA ASP A 134 -6.03 -3.76 -0.64
C ASP A 134 -5.70 -4.86 -1.67
N TYR A 135 -5.12 -4.51 -2.81
CA TYR A 135 -4.75 -5.49 -3.82
C TYR A 135 -3.61 -6.37 -3.31
N LYS A 136 -3.74 -7.70 -3.48
CA LYS A 136 -2.70 -8.66 -3.11
C LYS A 136 -1.62 -8.68 -4.18
N ILE A 137 -0.40 -8.39 -3.77
CA ILE A 137 0.79 -8.44 -4.64
C ILE A 137 1.75 -9.52 -4.14
N PRO A 138 2.52 -10.15 -5.05
CA PRO A 138 3.57 -11.07 -4.65
C PRO A 138 4.59 -10.43 -3.70
N PHE A 139 5.05 -11.17 -2.69
CA PHE A 139 6.10 -10.69 -1.78
C PHE A 139 7.38 -10.29 -2.53
N GLU A 140 7.67 -10.97 -3.64
CA GLU A 140 8.79 -10.63 -4.52
C GLU A 140 8.69 -9.18 -5.03
N LEU A 141 7.49 -8.64 -5.22
CA LEU A 141 7.32 -7.24 -5.60
C LEU A 141 7.73 -6.29 -4.47
N LEU A 142 7.36 -6.58 -3.22
CA LEU A 142 7.85 -5.83 -2.06
C LEU A 142 9.39 -5.85 -1.98
N ARG A 143 10.01 -7.02 -2.19
CA ARG A 143 11.48 -7.14 -2.28
C ARG A 143 12.03 -6.21 -3.37
N ASN A 144 11.50 -6.30 -4.60
CA ASN A 144 11.95 -5.48 -5.72
C ASN A 144 11.81 -3.98 -5.42
N THR A 145 10.71 -3.56 -4.77
CA THR A 145 10.52 -2.16 -4.34
C THR A 145 11.55 -1.73 -3.29
N ILE A 146 11.85 -2.59 -2.30
CA ILE A 146 12.90 -2.32 -1.31
C ILE A 146 14.25 -2.18 -2.00
N ASP A 147 14.58 -3.08 -2.92
CA ASP A 147 15.86 -3.08 -3.65
C ASP A 147 16.00 -1.84 -4.54
N PHE A 148 14.92 -1.44 -5.22
CA PHE A 148 14.86 -0.20 -5.99
C PHE A 148 15.16 1.01 -5.10
N VAL A 149 14.47 1.13 -3.96
CA VAL A 149 14.68 2.27 -3.06
C VAL A 149 16.09 2.26 -2.48
N ASN A 150 16.62 1.10 -2.08
CA ASN A 150 17.98 0.99 -1.55
C ASN A 150 19.07 1.29 -2.58
N SER A 151 18.78 1.07 -3.87
CA SER A 151 19.72 1.38 -4.96
C SER A 151 19.75 2.87 -5.31
N ASN A 152 18.69 3.60 -4.98
CA ASN A 152 18.53 5.02 -5.35
C ASN A 152 18.64 5.98 -4.15
N LEU A 153 18.36 5.52 -2.93
CA LEU A 153 18.32 6.35 -1.72
C LEU A 153 19.19 5.76 -0.61
N THR A 154 19.66 6.62 0.29
CA THR A 154 20.33 6.14 1.50
C THR A 154 19.35 5.46 2.45
N LYS A 155 19.83 4.50 3.25
CA LYS A 155 19.03 3.85 4.30
C LYS A 155 18.36 4.84 5.26
N LYS A 156 18.99 5.99 5.50
CA LYS A 156 18.45 7.06 6.35
C LYS A 156 17.25 7.75 5.70
N GLU A 157 17.34 8.08 4.42
CA GLU A 157 16.27 8.74 3.66
C GLU A 157 15.04 7.84 3.50
N LEU A 158 15.28 6.57 3.15
CA LEU A 158 14.25 5.53 3.11
C LEU A 158 13.54 5.46 4.47
N MET A 159 14.29 5.21 5.54
CA MET A 159 13.71 5.00 6.86
C MET A 159 12.90 6.21 7.34
N ASN A 160 13.44 7.43 7.18
CA ASN A 160 12.76 8.63 7.63
C ASN A 160 11.48 8.92 6.84
N SER A 161 11.51 8.71 5.52
CA SER A 161 10.39 9.04 4.64
C SER A 161 9.29 8.00 4.73
N SER A 162 9.63 6.71 4.65
CA SER A 162 8.64 5.65 4.72
C SER A 162 7.97 5.60 6.10
N VAL A 163 8.73 5.80 7.19
CA VAL A 163 8.12 5.88 8.53
C VAL A 163 7.18 7.08 8.64
N LYS A 164 7.54 8.23 8.08
CA LYS A 164 6.65 9.40 8.04
C LYS A 164 5.34 9.07 7.32
N PHE A 165 5.41 8.50 6.12
CA PHE A 165 4.23 8.17 5.32
C PHE A 165 3.34 7.11 5.98
N PHE A 166 3.94 6.10 6.62
CA PHE A 166 3.19 5.13 7.42
C PHE A 166 2.38 5.81 8.52
N ILE A 167 2.98 6.75 9.26
CA ILE A 167 2.28 7.45 10.35
C ILE A 167 1.15 8.32 9.80
N GLU A 168 1.35 8.98 8.67
CA GLU A 168 0.31 9.78 8.00
C GLU A 168 -0.87 8.90 7.56
N GLU A 169 -0.61 7.76 6.94
CA GLU A 169 -1.64 6.79 6.53
C GLU A 169 -2.39 6.21 7.75
N MET A 170 -1.65 5.86 8.80
CA MET A 170 -2.25 5.37 10.04
C MET A 170 -3.05 6.45 10.74
N ALA A 171 -2.64 7.72 10.72
CA ALA A 171 -3.45 8.80 11.27
C ALA A 171 -4.79 8.93 10.55
N GLU A 172 -4.80 8.85 9.21
CA GLU A 172 -6.06 8.90 8.44
C GLU A 172 -6.97 7.71 8.74
N THR A 173 -6.40 6.53 9.02
CA THR A 173 -7.16 5.29 9.29
C THR A 173 -7.61 5.17 10.76
N ILE A 174 -6.76 5.54 11.72
CA ILE A 174 -7.01 5.44 13.18
C ILE A 174 -8.05 6.46 13.64
N TYR A 175 -8.09 7.66 13.04
CA TYR A 175 -9.15 8.64 13.34
C TYR A 175 -10.56 8.13 13.00
N ALA A 176 -10.69 7.05 12.22
CA ALA A 176 -11.97 6.43 11.91
C ALA A 176 -12.37 5.28 12.86
N GLN A 177 -11.43 4.62 13.56
CA GLN A 177 -11.71 3.31 14.19
C GLN A 177 -11.01 2.97 15.51
N SER A 178 -10.05 3.77 16.05
CA SER A 178 -9.32 3.35 17.27
C SER A 178 -9.08 4.50 18.26
N SER A 179 -9.54 4.31 19.50
CA SER A 179 -9.44 5.25 20.62
C SER A 179 -8.24 4.99 21.54
N SER A 180 -7.56 3.84 21.41
CA SER A 180 -6.43 3.48 22.27
C SER A 180 -5.25 2.83 21.54
N HIS A 181 -4.04 2.93 22.12
CA HIS A 181 -2.85 2.26 21.59
C HIS A 181 -3.01 0.74 21.53
N LYS A 182 -3.84 0.13 22.39
CA LYS A 182 -4.10 -1.32 22.36
C LYS A 182 -4.90 -1.73 21.13
N GLU A 183 -5.92 -0.94 20.79
CA GLU A 183 -6.72 -1.14 19.57
C GLU A 183 -5.84 -0.98 18.32
N PHE A 184 -4.98 0.05 18.29
CA PHE A 184 -4.00 0.20 17.23
C PHE A 184 -3.07 -1.01 17.08
N MET A 185 -2.51 -1.51 18.19
CA MET A 185 -1.62 -2.66 18.14
C MET A 185 -2.34 -3.94 17.71
N SER A 186 -3.61 -4.10 18.10
CA SER A 186 -4.46 -5.23 17.67
C SER A 186 -4.74 -5.14 16.17
N TYR A 187 -5.14 -3.95 15.69
CA TYR A 187 -5.34 -3.66 14.28
C TYR A 187 -4.10 -3.97 13.45
N ILE A 188 -2.93 -3.46 13.84
CA ILE A 188 -1.68 -3.79 13.12
C ILE A 188 -1.44 -5.29 13.15
N SER A 189 -1.55 -5.94 14.31
CA SER A 189 -1.32 -7.39 14.41
C SER A 189 -2.26 -8.23 13.54
N GLU A 190 -3.49 -7.78 13.28
CA GLU A 190 -4.46 -8.47 12.41
C GLU A 190 -4.13 -8.32 10.92
N GLN A 191 -3.44 -7.24 10.54
CA GLN A 191 -3.09 -6.94 9.15
C GLN A 191 -1.73 -7.52 8.74
N GLU A 192 -0.86 -7.83 9.70
CA GLU A 192 0.51 -8.24 9.42
C GLU A 192 0.63 -9.72 9.07
N THR A 193 1.37 -10.02 7.99
CA THR A 193 1.50 -11.37 7.43
C THR A 193 2.82 -12.06 7.77
N PHE A 194 3.81 -11.33 8.30
CA PHE A 194 5.16 -11.86 8.53
C PHE A 194 5.60 -11.88 9.98
N PHE A 195 5.00 -11.05 10.83
CA PHE A 195 5.40 -10.95 12.22
C PHE A 195 4.20 -10.87 13.14
N ASP A 196 4.34 -11.51 14.29
CA ASP A 196 3.43 -11.36 15.42
C ASP A 196 3.82 -10.11 16.21
N ILE A 197 2.82 -9.46 16.80
CA ILE A 197 3.04 -8.47 17.84
C ILE A 197 2.40 -8.92 19.15
N LYS A 198 3.21 -9.06 20.21
CA LYS A 198 2.75 -9.52 21.53
C LYS A 198 3.10 -8.51 22.61
N GLN A 199 2.12 -8.18 23.45
CA GLN A 199 2.38 -7.35 24.62
C GLN A 199 2.95 -8.20 25.76
N VAL A 200 4.14 -7.84 26.24
CA VAL A 200 4.81 -8.46 27.39
C VAL A 200 5.08 -7.37 28.43
N GLY A 201 4.18 -7.23 29.41
CA GLY A 201 4.26 -6.13 30.38
C GLY A 201 4.16 -4.75 29.72
N LYS A 202 5.23 -3.95 29.84
CA LYS A 202 5.34 -2.59 29.26
C LYS A 202 6.11 -2.55 27.92
N ARG A 203 6.29 -3.69 27.27
CA ARG A 203 6.88 -3.75 25.92
C ARG A 203 5.98 -4.50 24.96
N PHE A 204 6.10 -4.16 23.69
CA PHE A 204 5.59 -4.96 22.59
C PHE A 204 6.76 -5.69 21.93
N GLU A 205 6.65 -6.99 21.80
CA GLU A 205 7.59 -7.84 21.07
C GLU A 205 7.07 -8.01 19.65
N VAL A 206 7.90 -7.67 18.67
CA VAL A 206 7.65 -7.85 17.24
C VAL A 206 8.56 -8.99 16.77
N THR A 207 7.96 -10.12 16.43
CA THR A 207 8.68 -11.37 16.18
C THR A 207 8.23 -11.98 14.87
N LEU A 208 9.17 -12.37 14.02
CA LEU A 208 8.84 -13.13 12.82
C LEU A 208 8.01 -14.36 13.17
N ILE A 209 6.91 -14.58 12.45
CA ILE A 209 6.02 -15.72 12.65
C ILE A 209 6.85 -17.02 12.53
N PRO A 210 6.92 -17.85 13.58
CA PRO A 210 7.80 -19.02 13.58
C PRO A 210 7.49 -20.06 12.50
N SER A 211 6.25 -20.11 12.03
CA SER A 211 5.82 -21.00 10.94
C SER A 211 6.16 -20.48 9.54
N LEU A 212 6.63 -19.23 9.42
CA LEU A 212 6.94 -18.63 8.13
C LEU A 212 8.19 -19.27 7.53
N LYS A 213 8.03 -19.88 6.36
CA LYS A 213 9.14 -20.36 5.52
C LYS A 213 9.51 -19.29 4.50
N PHE A 214 10.81 -19.04 4.33
CA PHE A 214 11.33 -18.07 3.36
C PHE A 214 12.69 -18.53 2.81
N SER A 215 13.02 -18.08 1.61
CA SER A 215 14.27 -18.39 0.92
C SER A 215 15.42 -17.51 1.45
N LEU A 216 16.65 -17.88 1.10
CA LEU A 216 17.82 -17.07 1.46
C LEU A 216 17.77 -15.67 0.82
N GLU A 217 17.21 -15.56 -0.39
CA GLU A 217 17.10 -14.28 -1.09
C GLU A 217 16.09 -13.33 -0.43
N GLU A 218 15.06 -13.87 0.19
CA GLU A 218 14.03 -13.08 0.88
C GLU A 218 14.46 -12.64 2.27
N ARG A 219 15.48 -13.29 2.81
CA ARG A 219 15.98 -13.05 4.16
C ARG A 219 16.35 -11.58 4.38
N GLU A 220 17.05 -10.96 3.42
CA GLU A 220 17.45 -9.54 3.52
C GLU A 220 16.27 -8.58 3.36
N ALA A 221 15.31 -8.91 2.48
CA ALA A 221 14.09 -8.13 2.32
C ALA A 221 13.23 -8.17 3.59
N LEU A 222 13.04 -9.35 4.18
CA LEU A 222 12.31 -9.55 5.44
C LEU A 222 12.97 -8.79 6.60
N LYS A 223 14.30 -8.88 6.74
CA LYS A 223 15.05 -8.08 7.72
C LYS A 223 14.76 -6.59 7.59
N THR A 224 14.84 -6.08 6.36
CA THR A 224 14.64 -4.67 6.07
C THR A 224 13.21 -4.26 6.37
N TYR A 225 12.24 -5.06 5.93
CA TYR A 225 10.81 -4.84 6.14
C TYR A 225 10.44 -4.82 7.63
N ILE A 226 10.83 -5.83 8.42
CA ILE A 226 10.50 -5.91 9.85
C ILE A 226 11.15 -4.77 10.63
N ASN A 227 12.41 -4.45 10.34
CA ASN A 227 13.10 -3.30 10.94
C ASN A 227 12.35 -1.99 10.66
N TYR A 228 11.95 -1.79 9.41
CA TYR A 228 11.17 -0.64 8.98
C TYR A 228 9.82 -0.58 9.70
N LYS A 229 9.01 -1.64 9.62
CA LYS A 229 7.68 -1.72 10.24
C LYS A 229 7.75 -1.51 11.75
N THR A 230 8.68 -2.17 12.45
CA THR A 230 8.86 -1.99 13.89
C THR A 230 9.16 -0.53 14.25
N LYS A 231 10.06 0.14 13.50
CA LYS A 231 10.36 1.56 13.71
C LYS A 231 9.16 2.45 13.43
N ALA A 232 8.38 2.13 12.40
CA ALA A 232 7.17 2.84 12.04
C ALA A 232 6.11 2.75 13.14
N ILE A 233 5.87 1.54 13.66
CA ILE A 233 4.96 1.27 14.79
C ILE A 233 5.42 2.03 16.04
N GLY A 234 6.71 1.96 16.40
CA GLY A 234 7.23 2.68 17.56
C GLY A 234 7.05 4.20 17.46
N GLN A 235 7.27 4.78 16.27
CA GLN A 235 7.03 6.20 16.07
C GLN A 235 5.54 6.56 16.04
N ALA A 236 4.68 5.70 15.49
CA ALA A 236 3.23 5.88 15.53
C ALA A 236 2.73 5.90 16.97
N LEU A 237 3.18 4.96 17.82
CA LEU A 237 2.87 4.94 19.25
C LEU A 237 3.26 6.24 19.95
N SER A 238 4.45 6.76 19.67
CA SER A 238 4.89 8.02 20.28
C SER A 238 4.10 9.23 19.78
N LYS A 239 3.84 9.35 18.47
CA LYS A 239 3.21 10.53 17.87
C LYS A 239 1.70 10.55 17.97
N LEU A 240 1.04 9.44 17.68
CA LEU A 240 -0.43 9.37 17.62
C LEU A 240 -1.05 9.23 19.02
N PHE A 241 -0.34 8.57 19.95
CA PHE A 241 -0.84 8.33 21.31
C PHE A 241 -0.08 9.11 22.40
N SER A 242 0.78 10.06 22.00
CA SER A 242 1.56 10.91 22.90
C SER A 242 2.40 10.15 23.95
N MET A 243 2.82 8.91 23.63
CA MET A 243 3.62 8.09 24.53
C MET A 243 5.06 8.61 24.59
N LYS A 244 5.53 8.92 25.80
CA LYS A 244 6.89 9.43 26.05
C LYS A 244 7.86 8.27 26.27
N GLY A 245 9.08 8.41 25.75
CA GLY A 245 10.16 7.45 26.00
C GLY A 245 10.07 6.17 25.16
N VAL A 246 9.24 6.14 24.12
CA VAL A 246 9.12 4.96 23.24
C VAL A 246 10.48 4.64 22.61
N LYS A 247 10.98 3.43 22.84
CA LYS A 247 12.30 2.99 22.33
C LYS A 247 12.21 1.64 21.65
N VAL A 248 12.58 1.62 20.37
CA VAL A 248 12.74 0.41 19.58
C VAL A 248 14.15 -0.16 19.79
N THR A 249 14.21 -1.42 20.22
CA THR A 249 15.46 -2.16 20.46
C THR A 249 15.46 -3.41 19.59
N LYS A 250 16.54 -3.62 18.83
CA LYS A 250 16.76 -4.86 18.10
C LYS A 250 17.20 -5.94 19.09
N VAL A 251 16.46 -7.04 19.19
CA VAL A 251 16.80 -8.20 20.03
C VAL A 251 17.69 -9.14 19.24
N ASP A 252 17.26 -9.50 18.03
CA ASP A 252 18.07 -10.23 17.06
C ASP A 252 17.68 -9.83 15.62
N GLU A 253 18.03 -10.65 14.64
CA GLU A 253 17.75 -10.41 13.23
C GLU A 253 16.27 -10.17 12.90
N PHE A 254 15.37 -10.90 13.57
CA PHE A 254 13.95 -10.97 13.28
C PHE A 254 13.06 -10.61 14.48
N ASN A 255 13.69 -10.29 15.62
CA ASN A 255 13.01 -9.94 16.85
C ASN A 255 13.37 -8.53 17.28
N TYR A 256 12.32 -7.75 17.60
CA TYR A 256 12.43 -6.39 18.08
C TYR A 256 11.53 -6.19 19.31
N ALA A 257 11.93 -5.24 20.16
CA ALA A 257 11.14 -4.81 21.31
C ALA A 257 10.85 -3.31 21.21
N ILE A 258 9.58 -2.94 21.35
CA ILE A 258 9.11 -1.56 21.48
C ILE A 258 8.77 -1.33 22.95
N ASN A 259 9.64 -0.62 23.65
CA ASN A 259 9.41 -0.26 25.06
C ASN A 259 8.53 0.99 25.10
N VAL A 260 7.45 0.95 25.88
CA VAL A 260 6.45 2.02 26.00
C VAL A 260 6.28 2.52 27.44
#